data_AF-A0A4R2IAQ5-F1
#
_entry.id   AF-A0A4R2IAQ5-F1
#
_cell.length_a   1.000
_cell.length_b   1.000
_cell.length_c   1.000
_cell.angle_alpha   90.00
_cell.angle_beta   90.00
_cell.angle_gamma   90.00
#
_symmetry.space_group_name_H-M   'P 1'
#
loop_
_entity.id
_entity.type
_entity.pdbx_description
1 polymer ?
#
loop_
_entity_poly.entity_id
_entity_poly.type
_entity_poly.pdbx_seq_one_letter_code
_entity_poly.pdbx_strand_id
1 'polypeptide(L)'
;MRPLALTILAAAVLCACSPSPQPAAPEAKPAPPATPASAPKPAEPTAAAPAPAKEIPEGDCGDQSKLPPEQRIANTARWTTASEQNNFGFDVFRGDSEKGEFTKLTKEPILGAGTSDETHKYEYRDDTIDPCKEYWYYVEGITTSGSHEKFTPTFRAPPKVRPRASAAAAPEPAKNG
;
A
#
# COMPACT_ATOMS: atom_id res chain seq x y z
N MET A 1 49.50 25.28 -62.46
CA MET A 1 48.47 25.54 -63.48
C MET A 1 47.35 26.31 -62.80
N ARG A 2 47.02 27.49 -63.32
CA ARG A 2 46.00 28.44 -62.81
C ARG A 2 44.74 28.31 -63.71
N PRO A 3 43.63 28.98 -63.39
CA PRO A 3 42.39 28.45 -62.82
C PRO A 3 41.26 28.26 -63.86
N LEU A 4 40.10 27.72 -63.47
CA LEU A 4 38.84 28.19 -64.04
C LEU A 4 37.74 28.19 -62.97
N ALA A 5 37.27 29.39 -62.67
CA ALA A 5 36.04 29.64 -61.95
C ALA A 5 34.85 29.39 -62.91
N LEU A 6 33.75 28.87 -62.38
CA LEU A 6 32.43 29.25 -62.89
C LEU A 6 31.43 29.23 -61.74
N THR A 7 31.14 30.44 -61.26
CA THR A 7 29.99 30.82 -60.48
C THR A 7 28.73 30.64 -61.34
N ILE A 8 27.74 29.89 -60.87
CA ILE A 8 26.34 30.14 -61.22
C ILE A 8 25.54 30.16 -59.92
N LEU A 9 25.05 31.35 -59.62
CA LEU A 9 24.08 31.67 -58.59
C LEU A 9 22.68 31.37 -59.18
N ALA A 10 21.91 30.52 -58.52
CA ALA A 10 20.46 30.47 -58.73
C ALA A 10 19.77 30.10 -57.42
N ALA A 11 19.16 31.11 -56.82
CA ALA A 11 18.33 31.01 -55.63
C ALA A 11 17.01 30.30 -55.98
N ALA A 12 16.61 29.33 -55.15
CA ALA A 12 15.25 28.81 -55.12
C ALA A 12 14.83 28.59 -53.65
N VAL A 13 14.22 29.66 -53.14
CA VAL A 13 13.12 29.81 -52.17
C VAL A 13 12.77 28.60 -51.27
N LEU A 14 12.68 28.94 -49.97
CA LEU A 14 12.26 28.14 -48.82
C LEU A 14 10.90 27.46 -48.97
N CYS A 15 10.77 26.27 -48.36
CA CYS A 15 9.51 25.81 -47.80
C CYS A 15 9.78 25.26 -46.40
N ALA A 16 9.81 26.16 -45.42
CA ALA A 16 9.78 25.83 -44.01
C ALA A 16 8.31 25.51 -43.65
N CYS A 17 8.01 24.28 -43.29
CA CYS A 17 6.74 23.95 -42.63
C CYS A 17 6.76 24.55 -41.22
N SER A 18 6.35 25.82 -41.12
CA SER A 18 5.95 26.43 -39.85
C SER A 18 4.48 26.06 -39.57
N PRO A 19 4.11 25.69 -38.34
CA PRO A 19 2.70 25.57 -37.98
C PRO A 19 2.04 26.95 -37.97
N SER A 20 0.98 27.11 -38.76
CA SER A 20 0.14 28.31 -38.75
C SER A 20 -0.54 28.52 -37.39
N PRO A 21 -0.69 29.77 -36.93
CA PRO A 21 -1.44 30.07 -35.71
C PRO A 21 -2.95 29.92 -35.99
N GLN A 22 -3.61 29.08 -35.20
CA GLN A 22 -5.06 29.02 -35.13
C GLN A 22 -5.61 30.35 -34.58
N PRO A 23 -6.69 30.92 -35.16
CA PRO A 23 -7.34 32.08 -34.57
C PRO A 23 -7.93 31.71 -33.20
N ALA A 24 -7.51 32.43 -32.17
CA ALA A 24 -8.10 32.36 -30.84
C ALA A 24 -9.59 32.70 -30.94
N ALA A 25 -10.44 31.78 -30.49
CA ALA A 25 -11.83 32.08 -30.19
C ALA A 25 -11.89 33.18 -29.11
N PRO A 26 -12.88 34.09 -29.14
CA PRO A 26 -12.98 35.13 -28.12
C PRO A 26 -13.18 34.50 -26.75
N GLU A 27 -12.26 34.79 -25.83
CA GLU A 27 -12.38 34.48 -24.42
C GLU A 27 -13.66 35.10 -23.87
N ALA A 28 -14.61 34.25 -23.47
CA ALA A 28 -15.73 34.67 -22.65
C ALA A 28 -15.20 35.13 -21.29
N LYS A 29 -15.54 36.36 -20.89
CA LYS A 29 -15.24 36.91 -19.55
C LYS A 29 -15.61 35.91 -18.45
N PRO A 30 -14.79 35.75 -17.39
CA PRO A 30 -15.20 35.00 -16.22
C PRO A 30 -16.41 35.70 -15.56
N ALA A 31 -17.51 34.97 -15.40
CA ALA A 31 -18.60 35.38 -14.53
C ALA A 31 -18.10 35.36 -13.06
N PRO A 32 -18.53 36.30 -12.20
CA PRO A 32 -18.23 36.25 -10.78
C PRO A 32 -18.81 34.97 -10.15
N PRO A 33 -18.21 34.43 -9.09
CA PRO A 33 -18.66 33.20 -8.47
C PRO A 33 -20.06 33.41 -7.89
N ALA A 34 -21.03 32.65 -8.41
CA ALA A 34 -22.28 32.43 -7.70
C ALA A 34 -21.95 31.56 -6.48
N THR A 35 -22.08 32.14 -5.29
CA THR A 35 -22.11 31.40 -4.03
C THR A 35 -23.16 30.30 -4.12
N PRO A 36 -22.81 29.00 -3.99
CA PRO A 36 -23.84 28.01 -3.74
C PRO A 36 -24.42 28.29 -2.35
N ALA A 37 -25.72 28.55 -2.31
CA ALA A 37 -26.51 28.59 -1.10
C ALA A 37 -26.27 27.34 -0.26
N SER A 38 -26.12 27.51 1.06
CA SER A 38 -26.00 26.41 2.02
C SER A 38 -27.11 25.39 1.82
N ALA A 39 -26.75 24.22 1.32
CA ALA A 39 -27.57 23.03 1.47
C ALA A 39 -27.66 22.70 2.97
N PRO A 40 -28.83 22.32 3.51
CA PRO A 40 -28.92 21.87 4.89
C PRO A 40 -28.07 20.61 5.06
N LYS A 41 -27.20 20.61 6.07
CA LYS A 41 -26.44 19.44 6.56
C LYS A 41 -27.40 18.24 6.65
N PRO A 42 -27.17 17.12 5.93
CA PRO A 42 -27.87 15.89 6.22
C PRO A 42 -27.68 15.58 7.71
N ALA A 43 -28.80 15.36 8.40
CA ALA A 43 -28.79 14.99 9.81
C ALA A 43 -27.75 13.89 10.01
N GLU A 44 -26.78 14.14 10.89
CA GLU A 44 -25.87 13.11 11.38
C GLU A 44 -26.71 11.89 11.74
N PRO A 45 -26.46 10.70 11.14
CA PRO A 45 -26.97 9.48 11.70
C PRO A 45 -26.49 9.48 13.15
N THR A 46 -27.44 9.58 14.07
CA THR A 46 -27.20 9.44 15.50
C THR A 46 -26.17 8.33 15.68
N ALA A 47 -25.05 8.67 16.33
CA ALA A 47 -24.00 7.71 16.61
C ALA A 47 -24.65 6.48 17.22
N ALA A 48 -24.73 5.39 16.46
CA ALA A 48 -25.00 4.09 17.01
C ALA A 48 -23.91 3.90 18.08
N ALA A 49 -24.33 3.68 19.33
CA ALA A 49 -23.42 3.34 20.41
C ALA A 49 -22.43 2.28 19.90
N PRO A 50 -21.12 2.41 20.17
CA PRO A 50 -20.14 1.45 19.67
C PRO A 50 -20.58 0.06 20.13
N ALA A 51 -20.82 -0.84 19.17
CA ALA A 51 -21.03 -2.24 19.45
C ALA A 51 -19.87 -2.71 20.36
N PRO A 52 -20.13 -3.51 21.42
CA PRO A 52 -19.08 -3.94 22.33
C PRO A 52 -17.97 -4.59 21.52
N ALA A 53 -16.77 -4.01 21.61
CA ALA A 53 -15.58 -4.56 20.97
C ALA A 53 -15.44 -6.00 21.47
N LYS A 54 -15.48 -6.97 20.55
CA LYS A 54 -15.24 -8.38 20.91
C LYS A 54 -13.89 -8.46 21.60
N GLU A 55 -13.88 -8.94 22.84
CA GLU A 55 -12.67 -9.08 23.63
C GLU A 55 -11.68 -10.03 22.93
N ILE A 56 -10.39 -9.69 22.95
CA ILE A 56 -9.33 -10.56 22.42
C ILE A 56 -9.29 -11.82 23.30
N PRO A 57 -9.27 -13.04 22.73
CA PRO A 57 -9.24 -14.29 23.51
C PRO A 57 -7.92 -14.46 24.27
N GLU A 58 -7.91 -15.21 25.36
CA GLU A 58 -6.67 -15.59 26.06
C GLU A 58 -5.94 -16.72 25.33
N GLY A 59 -4.60 -16.68 25.35
CA GLY A 59 -3.77 -17.69 24.70
C GLY A 59 -2.31 -17.64 25.13
N ASP A 60 -1.52 -18.54 24.55
CA ASP A 60 -0.09 -18.65 24.78
C ASP A 60 0.67 -17.66 23.87
N CYS A 61 1.70 -17.03 24.42
CA CYS A 61 2.55 -16.06 23.72
C CYS A 61 3.86 -16.69 23.24
N GLY A 62 4.55 -15.99 22.35
CA GLY A 62 5.91 -16.31 21.93
C GLY A 62 5.98 -17.20 20.68
N ASP A 63 7.13 -17.88 20.54
CA ASP A 63 7.46 -18.68 19.37
C ASP A 63 6.57 -19.94 19.25
N GLN A 64 5.94 -20.07 18.08
CA GLN A 64 5.05 -21.19 17.73
C GLN A 64 5.75 -22.27 16.88
N SER A 65 7.07 -22.22 16.72
CA SER A 65 7.85 -23.13 15.86
C SER A 65 7.65 -24.61 16.16
N LYS A 66 7.29 -24.95 17.40
CA LYS A 66 6.98 -26.32 17.84
C LYS A 66 5.65 -26.87 17.32
N LEU A 67 4.75 -26.00 16.86
CA LEU A 67 3.48 -26.39 16.26
C LEU A 67 3.64 -26.59 14.74
N PRO A 68 2.87 -27.50 14.13
CA PRO A 68 2.70 -27.57 12.68
C PRO A 68 2.21 -26.23 12.12
N PRO A 69 2.69 -25.77 10.94
CA PRO A 69 2.31 -24.47 10.36
C PRO A 69 0.80 -24.21 10.29
N GLU A 70 0.03 -25.25 9.99
CA GLU A 70 -1.43 -25.18 9.84
C GLU A 70 -2.15 -24.90 11.17
N GLN A 71 -1.50 -25.20 12.29
CA GLN A 71 -2.01 -25.00 13.64
C GLN A 71 -1.56 -23.68 14.26
N ARG A 72 -0.59 -22.99 13.65
CA ARG A 72 -0.07 -21.72 14.17
C ARG A 72 -1.08 -20.60 14.00
N ILE A 73 -1.26 -19.80 15.04
CA ILE A 73 -1.99 -18.54 14.99
C ILE A 73 -1.21 -17.58 14.08
N ALA A 74 -1.92 -16.87 13.21
CA ALA A 74 -1.30 -16.06 12.18
C ALA A 74 -1.96 -14.71 11.95
N ASN A 75 -1.14 -13.82 11.40
CA ASN A 75 -1.62 -12.63 10.72
C ASN A 75 -1.90 -12.97 9.24
N THR A 76 -2.84 -12.23 8.64
CA THR A 76 -3.06 -12.30 7.19
C THR A 76 -3.05 -10.88 6.65
N ALA A 77 -1.96 -10.51 5.99
CA ALA A 77 -1.88 -9.27 5.23
C ALA A 77 -2.76 -9.42 3.99
N ARG A 78 -3.60 -8.43 3.69
CA ARG A 78 -4.56 -8.47 2.57
C ARG A 78 -4.54 -7.15 1.84
N TRP A 79 -4.52 -7.18 0.52
CA TRP A 79 -4.63 -6.01 -0.33
C TRP A 79 -5.40 -6.32 -1.61
N THR A 80 -5.75 -5.27 -2.33
CA THR A 80 -6.52 -5.36 -3.56
C THR A 80 -5.97 -4.32 -4.53
N THR A 81 -5.81 -4.72 -5.78
CA THR A 81 -5.52 -3.82 -6.90
C THR A 81 -6.81 -3.61 -7.68
N ALA A 82 -7.07 -2.39 -8.10
CA ALA A 82 -8.19 -2.12 -9.02
C ALA A 82 -7.79 -2.45 -10.47
N SER A 83 -6.52 -2.21 -10.80
CA SER A 83 -5.83 -2.55 -12.05
C SER A 83 -4.32 -2.67 -11.79
N GLU A 84 -3.60 -3.26 -12.74
CA GLU A 84 -2.16 -3.50 -12.69
C GLU A 84 -1.52 -3.21 -14.05
N GLN A 85 -0.31 -2.66 -14.03
CA GLN A 85 0.46 -2.37 -15.24
C GLN A 85 1.88 -2.87 -15.05
N ASN A 86 2.30 -3.83 -15.89
CA ASN A 86 3.63 -4.43 -15.83
C ASN A 86 4.01 -4.92 -14.42
N ASN A 87 3.05 -5.43 -13.65
CA ASN A 87 3.28 -5.95 -12.31
C ASN A 87 3.78 -7.40 -12.40
N PHE A 88 5.02 -7.65 -11.99
CA PHE A 88 5.55 -8.99 -11.81
C PHE A 88 4.96 -9.65 -10.56
N GLY A 89 4.85 -8.90 -9.47
CA GLY A 89 4.28 -9.40 -8.24
C GLY A 89 4.47 -8.47 -7.05
N PHE A 90 4.44 -9.06 -5.86
CA PHE A 90 4.46 -8.34 -4.60
C PHE A 90 5.36 -9.01 -3.58
N ASP A 91 6.05 -8.20 -2.79
CA ASP A 91 6.79 -8.62 -1.61
C ASP A 91 6.14 -8.05 -0.34
N VAL A 92 6.06 -8.84 0.73
CA VAL A 92 5.43 -8.44 1.99
C VAL A 92 6.49 -8.23 3.06
N PHE A 93 6.37 -7.12 3.77
CA PHE A 93 7.31 -6.70 4.81
C PHE A 93 6.60 -6.57 6.15
N ARG A 94 7.32 -6.85 7.25
CA ARG A 94 6.83 -6.72 8.63
C ARG A 94 7.84 -6.01 9.53
N GLY A 95 7.35 -5.15 10.42
CA GLY A 95 8.11 -4.51 11.48
C GLY A 95 7.43 -4.59 12.84
N ASP A 96 8.20 -4.39 13.91
CA ASP A 96 7.74 -4.33 15.31
C ASP A 96 7.34 -2.90 15.75
N SER A 97 7.36 -1.92 14.84
CA SER A 97 6.81 -0.57 15.03
C SER A 97 6.41 0.05 13.69
N GLU A 98 5.49 1.02 13.72
CA GLU A 98 4.97 1.66 12.49
C GLU A 98 6.06 2.33 11.63
N LYS A 99 7.06 2.90 12.30
CA LYS A 99 8.15 3.68 11.70
C LYS A 99 9.53 3.06 11.92
N GLY A 100 9.58 1.81 12.39
CA GLY A 100 10.83 1.11 12.63
C GLY A 100 11.35 0.40 11.39
N GLU A 101 12.32 -0.47 11.62
CA GLU A 101 12.86 -1.37 10.60
C GLU A 101 11.82 -2.43 10.20
N PHE A 102 11.81 -2.74 8.90
CA PHE A 102 10.94 -3.78 8.34
C PHE A 102 11.79 -4.88 7.70
N THR A 103 11.40 -6.12 7.94
CA THR A 103 12.01 -7.31 7.34
C THR A 103 11.09 -7.89 6.27
N LYS A 104 11.66 -8.29 5.14
CA LYS A 104 10.93 -9.01 4.10
C LYS A 104 10.53 -10.41 4.56
N LEU A 105 9.26 -10.76 4.39
CA LEU A 105 8.70 -12.06 4.77
C LEU A 105 8.60 -13.04 3.59
N THR A 106 8.29 -12.53 2.40
CA THR A 106 8.18 -13.34 1.18
C THR A 106 9.57 -13.85 0.76
N LYS A 107 9.70 -15.18 0.65
CA LYS A 107 10.90 -15.81 0.05
C LYS A 107 10.88 -15.70 -1.46
N GLU A 108 9.69 -15.89 -2.03
CA GLU A 108 9.37 -15.70 -3.44
C GLU A 108 8.24 -14.67 -3.54
N PRO A 109 8.25 -13.78 -4.55
CA PRO A 109 7.17 -12.83 -4.75
C PRO A 109 5.82 -13.50 -4.98
N ILE A 110 4.77 -12.88 -4.46
CA ILE A 110 3.39 -13.25 -4.80
C ILE A 110 3.12 -12.72 -6.20
N LEU A 111 2.82 -13.60 -7.15
CA LEU A 111 2.66 -13.23 -8.55
C LEU A 111 1.50 -12.25 -8.76
N GLY A 112 1.79 -11.21 -9.53
CA GLY A 112 0.81 -10.25 -10.01
C GLY A 112 0.05 -10.74 -11.23
N ALA A 113 -0.85 -9.90 -11.72
CA ALA A 113 -1.61 -10.11 -12.95
C ALA A 113 -0.89 -9.58 -14.21
N GLY A 114 0.33 -9.05 -14.09
CA GLY A 114 1.04 -8.45 -15.22
C GLY A 114 0.42 -7.10 -15.59
N THR A 115 -0.36 -7.10 -16.66
CA THR A 115 -1.14 -5.93 -17.10
C THR A 115 -2.60 -6.34 -17.16
N SER A 116 -3.43 -5.74 -16.31
CA SER A 116 -4.85 -6.05 -16.22
C SER A 116 -5.65 -4.85 -15.72
N ASP A 117 -6.82 -4.63 -16.31
CA ASP A 117 -7.80 -3.64 -15.82
C ASP A 117 -8.81 -4.27 -14.84
N GLU A 118 -8.64 -5.54 -14.48
CA GLU A 118 -9.49 -6.23 -13.52
C GLU A 118 -9.00 -6.09 -12.08
N THR A 119 -9.96 -6.17 -11.14
CA THR A 119 -9.66 -6.15 -9.71
C THR A 119 -9.09 -7.49 -9.25
N HIS A 120 -7.93 -7.46 -8.60
CA HIS A 120 -7.29 -8.64 -8.02
C HIS A 120 -7.17 -8.52 -6.51
N LYS A 121 -7.29 -9.65 -5.81
CA LYS A 121 -7.20 -9.73 -4.35
C LYS A 121 -6.06 -10.66 -3.98
N TYR A 122 -5.24 -10.21 -3.05
CA TYR A 122 -4.05 -10.93 -2.62
C TYR A 122 -4.04 -11.05 -1.10
N GLU A 123 -3.40 -12.12 -0.63
CA GLU A 123 -3.16 -12.34 0.78
C GLU A 123 -1.80 -12.99 1.04
N TYR A 124 -1.22 -12.69 2.19
CA TYR A 124 -0.04 -13.37 2.71
C TYR A 124 -0.28 -13.80 4.16
N ARG A 125 -0.07 -15.08 4.44
CA ARG A 125 -0.24 -15.67 5.77
C ARG A 125 1.10 -15.65 6.51
N ASP A 126 1.17 -14.88 7.59
CA ASP A 126 2.33 -14.81 8.48
C ASP A 126 2.06 -15.63 9.74
N ASP A 127 2.61 -16.85 9.75
CA ASP A 127 2.48 -17.85 10.82
C ASP A 127 3.64 -17.81 11.82
N THR A 128 4.55 -16.85 11.67
CA THR A 128 5.78 -16.72 12.46
C THR A 128 5.65 -15.67 13.58
N ILE A 129 4.44 -15.15 13.79
CA ILE A 129 4.16 -14.12 14.78
C ILE A 129 4.25 -14.66 16.20
N ASP A 130 4.55 -13.77 17.14
CA ASP A 130 4.12 -13.93 18.54
C ASP A 130 2.64 -13.52 18.63
N PRO A 131 1.71 -14.43 18.99
CA PRO A 131 0.28 -14.14 19.01
C PRO A 131 -0.12 -12.99 19.96
N CYS A 132 0.72 -12.66 20.94
CA CYS A 132 0.47 -11.62 21.92
C CYS A 132 1.05 -10.25 21.52
N LYS A 133 1.76 -10.16 20.40
CA LYS A 133 2.35 -8.91 19.92
C LYS A 133 1.53 -8.29 18.80
N GLU A 134 1.60 -6.97 18.72
CA GLU A 134 1.19 -6.25 17.53
C GLU A 134 2.34 -6.18 16.52
N TYR A 135 1.98 -6.04 15.25
CA TYR A 135 2.92 -5.91 14.15
C TYR A 135 2.43 -4.86 13.17
N TRP A 136 3.36 -4.38 12.34
CA TRP A 136 3.05 -3.51 11.22
C TRP A 136 3.51 -4.16 9.93
N TYR A 137 2.74 -3.98 8.86
CA TYR A 137 3.03 -4.53 7.56
C TYR A 137 2.96 -3.47 6.48
N TYR A 138 3.70 -3.68 5.41
CA TYR A 138 3.42 -3.04 4.12
C TYR A 138 3.76 -4.01 2.98
N VAL A 139 3.28 -3.67 1.80
CA VAL A 139 3.52 -4.44 0.57
C VAL A 139 4.26 -3.56 -0.43
N GLU A 140 5.28 -4.14 -1.06
CA GLU A 140 5.92 -3.56 -2.25
C GLU A 140 5.37 -4.23 -3.50
N GLY A 141 5.16 -3.45 -4.54
CA GLY A 141 4.97 -3.95 -5.89
C GLY A 141 6.31 -4.13 -6.58
N ILE A 142 6.40 -5.15 -7.43
CA ILE A 142 7.56 -5.48 -8.25
C ILE A 142 7.12 -5.35 -9.70
N THR A 143 7.83 -4.56 -10.48
CA THR A 143 7.59 -4.41 -11.92
C THR A 143 8.25 -5.53 -12.72
N THR A 144 7.83 -5.78 -13.96
CA THR A 144 8.47 -6.76 -14.87
C THR A 144 9.91 -6.40 -15.23
N SER A 145 10.34 -5.15 -15.03
CA SER A 145 11.74 -4.73 -15.12
C SER A 145 12.54 -4.95 -13.84
N GLY A 146 11.92 -5.45 -12.77
CA GLY A 146 12.56 -5.73 -11.49
C GLY A 146 12.68 -4.52 -10.55
N SER A 147 12.02 -3.41 -10.84
CA SER A 147 11.95 -2.26 -9.91
C SER A 147 10.93 -2.51 -8.81
N HIS A 148 11.25 -2.11 -7.58
CA HIS A 148 10.42 -2.25 -6.39
C HIS A 148 9.90 -0.89 -5.91
N GLU A 149 8.63 -0.82 -5.54
CA GLU A 149 8.01 0.38 -4.98
C GLU A 149 7.02 0.03 -3.88
N LYS A 150 6.97 0.84 -2.81
CA LYS A 150 5.98 0.68 -1.75
C LYS A 150 4.57 0.91 -2.29
N PHE A 151 3.77 -0.16 -2.31
CA PHE A 151 2.42 -0.15 -2.87
C PHE A 151 1.37 0.22 -1.83
N THR A 152 1.47 -0.28 -0.60
CA THR A 152 0.52 0.04 0.47
C THR A 152 1.10 1.05 1.47
N PRO A 153 0.25 1.84 2.15
CA PRO A 153 0.61 2.41 3.44
C PRO A 153 1.05 1.31 4.42
N THR A 154 1.75 1.70 5.47
CA THR A 154 1.98 0.80 6.60
C THR A 154 0.65 0.59 7.34
N PHE A 155 0.28 -0.66 7.61
CA PHE A 155 -0.95 -1.00 8.34
C PHE A 155 -0.66 -1.90 9.54
N ARG A 156 -1.45 -1.71 10.60
CA ARG A 156 -1.30 -2.39 11.88
C ARG A 156 -2.06 -3.71 11.90
N ALA A 157 -1.43 -4.75 12.45
CA ALA A 157 -2.07 -5.99 12.87
C ALA A 157 -2.03 -6.07 14.41
N PRO A 158 -3.19 -6.03 15.10
CA PRO A 158 -3.24 -6.14 16.55
C PRO A 158 -2.86 -7.56 17.02
N PRO A 159 -2.57 -7.73 18.32
CA PRO A 159 -2.41 -9.04 18.94
C PRO A 159 -3.63 -9.93 18.68
N LYS A 160 -3.38 -11.23 18.52
CA LYS A 160 -4.42 -12.24 18.30
C LYS A 160 -4.96 -12.81 19.59
N VAL A 161 -4.11 -12.86 20.62
CA VAL A 161 -4.48 -13.33 21.95
C VAL A 161 -3.95 -12.40 23.02
N ARG A 162 -4.58 -12.42 24.18
CA ARG A 162 -4.06 -11.87 25.43
C ARG A 162 -3.20 -12.93 26.10
N PRO A 163 -2.07 -12.56 26.74
CA PRO A 163 -1.33 -13.52 27.56
C PRO A 163 -2.27 -14.14 28.60
N ARG A 164 -2.32 -15.47 28.66
CA ARG A 164 -2.97 -16.15 29.79
C ARG A 164 -2.29 -15.70 31.08
N ALA A 165 -3.08 -15.29 32.07
CA ALA A 165 -2.53 -14.98 33.38
C ALA A 165 -1.80 -16.24 33.89
N SER A 166 -0.49 -16.13 34.07
CA SER A 166 0.26 -17.21 34.70
C SER A 166 -0.32 -17.43 36.09
N ALA A 167 -0.55 -18.69 36.48
CA ALA A 167 -0.92 -19.07 37.84
C ALA A 167 0.22 -18.83 38.87
N ALA A 168 1.06 -17.83 38.64
CA ALA A 168 2.20 -17.45 39.46
C ALA A 168 1.91 -16.14 40.22
N ALA A 169 0.93 -16.22 41.13
CA ALA A 169 0.84 -15.36 42.31
C ALA A 169 -0.07 -16.03 43.35
N ALA A 170 0.16 -17.31 43.65
CA ALA A 170 -0.27 -17.83 44.95
C ALA A 170 0.65 -17.17 46.00
N PRO A 171 0.13 -16.41 46.98
CA PRO A 171 0.95 -15.92 48.08
C PRO A 171 1.54 -17.13 48.80
N GLU A 172 2.86 -17.12 48.97
CA GLU A 172 3.61 -18.08 49.77
C GLU A 172 2.93 -18.20 51.16
N PRO A 173 2.57 -19.40 51.65
CA PRO A 173 1.91 -19.50 52.94
C PRO A 173 2.85 -18.99 54.02
N ALA A 174 2.40 -17.99 54.78
CA ALA A 174 3.10 -17.45 55.92
C ALA A 174 3.48 -18.59 56.88
N LYS A 175 4.78 -18.79 57.09
CA LYS A 175 5.29 -19.63 58.18
C LYS A 175 4.95 -18.92 59.50
N ASN A 176 3.88 -19.35 60.17
CA ASN A 176 3.69 -19.01 61.57
C ASN A 176 4.58 -19.93 62.41
N GLY A 177 5.47 -19.30 63.18
CA GLY A 177 6.35 -19.94 64.16
C GLY A 177 5.64 -20.23 65.49
#